data_AF-S8BVK7-F1
#
_entry.id   AF-S8BVK7-F1
#
_cell.length_a   1.000
_cell.length_b   1.000
_cell.length_c   1.000
_cell.angle_alpha   90.00
_cell.angle_beta   90.00
_cell.angle_gamma   90.00
#
_symmetry.space_group_name_H-M   'P 1'
#
loop_
_entity.id
_entity.type
_entity.pdbx_description
1 polymer ?
#
loop_
_entity_poly.entity_id
_entity_poly.type
_entity_poly.pdbx_seq_one_letter_code
_entity_poly.pdbx_strand_id
1 'polypeptide(L)'
;LYRIIPSTVAEVFLKVSWERKRGSSSVILTISVEGGGASTGVFDIKLKPGSPLLKGDTSFTSHVGKISVSWNLAEARYGPGPEPVAGFYVMIGMNSEVGLVLGDMLRVSAARSALVRRSEHFSGKGGVVYETLFRFSDGKPLRNVAIAVGENGTGFRVYVDSGMKVEAHNLTWNFRGNQTFTVDGSEVEFMWNAHDWFFGSGQEPRIATFSFRVTKGSDEISLFIYGCKD
;
A
#
# COMPACT_ATOMS: atom_id res chain seq x y z
N LEU A 1 5.22 -3.84 -0.18
CA LEU A 1 6.40 -4.65 0.16
C LEU A 1 6.30 -5.95 -0.62
N TYR A 2 7.25 -6.19 -1.50
CA TYR A 2 7.33 -7.37 -2.35
C TYR A 2 8.53 -8.21 -1.91
N ARG A 3 8.33 -9.52 -1.82
CA ARG A 3 9.40 -10.49 -1.69
C ARG A 3 9.73 -11.00 -3.07
N ILE A 4 11.02 -11.01 -3.40
CA ILE A 4 11.55 -11.43 -4.68
C ILE A 4 12.60 -12.49 -4.41
N ILE A 5 12.59 -13.57 -5.19
CA ILE A 5 13.58 -14.65 -5.14
C ILE A 5 14.29 -14.69 -6.49
N PRO A 6 15.34 -13.86 -6.68
CA PRO A 6 16.16 -13.91 -7.87
C PRO A 6 16.97 -15.21 -7.94
N SER A 7 17.44 -15.55 -9.14
CA SER A 7 18.31 -16.71 -9.35
C SER A 7 19.75 -16.49 -8.87
N THR A 8 20.18 -15.23 -8.77
CA THR A 8 21.59 -14.83 -8.59
C THR A 8 21.95 -14.35 -7.18
N VAL A 9 20.97 -14.06 -6.34
CA VAL A 9 21.18 -13.52 -4.98
C VAL A 9 20.18 -14.13 -4.00
N ALA A 10 20.41 -13.92 -2.70
CA ALA A 10 19.44 -14.24 -1.66
C ALA A 10 18.12 -13.48 -1.88
N GLU A 11 17.05 -13.91 -1.22
CA GLU A 11 15.76 -13.22 -1.33
C GLU A 11 15.88 -11.74 -0.97
N VAL A 12 15.15 -10.91 -1.72
CA VAL A 12 15.19 -9.45 -1.61
C VAL A 12 13.79 -8.94 -1.31
N PHE A 13 13.70 -7.97 -0.41
CA PHE A 13 12.45 -7.29 -0.09
C PHE A 13 12.46 -5.88 -0.70
N LEU A 14 11.57 -5.63 -1.64
CA LEU A 14 11.41 -4.33 -2.27
C LEU A 14 10.17 -3.61 -1.76
N LYS A 15 10.33 -2.37 -1.34
CA LYS A 15 9.22 -1.47 -1.08
C LYS A 15 9.04 -0.58 -2.31
N VAL A 16 7.84 -0.60 -2.86
CA VAL A 16 7.38 0.32 -3.90
C VAL A 16 6.26 1.15 -3.28
N SER A 17 6.38 2.48 -3.34
CA SER A 17 5.36 3.39 -2.81
C SER A 17 4.97 4.46 -3.82
N TRP A 18 3.69 4.80 -3.76
CA TRP A 18 3.07 5.86 -4.56
C TRP A 18 2.53 6.91 -3.59
N GLU A 19 2.93 8.16 -3.76
CA GLU A 19 2.44 9.28 -2.94
C GLU A 19 1.86 10.38 -3.83
N ARG A 20 0.76 10.98 -3.38
CA ARG A 20 0.23 12.22 -3.96
C ARG A 20 -0.06 13.19 -2.83
N LYS A 21 0.62 14.33 -2.83
CA LYS A 21 0.35 15.40 -1.87
C LYS A 21 -1.01 16.03 -2.14
N ARG A 22 -1.70 16.44 -1.09
CA ARG A 22 -3.01 17.12 -1.18
C ARG A 22 -2.92 18.33 -2.10
N GLY A 23 -3.83 18.43 -3.07
CA GLY A 23 -3.86 19.51 -4.06
C GLY A 23 -2.79 19.41 -5.16
N SER A 24 -1.94 18.38 -5.17
CA SER A 24 -0.98 18.14 -6.24
C SER A 24 -1.52 17.15 -7.26
N SER A 25 -1.34 17.47 -8.55
CA SER A 25 -1.53 16.52 -9.64
C SER A 25 -0.32 15.62 -9.87
N SER A 26 0.81 15.88 -9.17
CA SER A 26 2.01 15.07 -9.29
C SER A 26 1.93 13.82 -8.41
N VAL A 27 2.45 12.71 -8.91
CA VAL A 27 2.64 11.47 -8.15
C VAL A 27 4.13 11.29 -7.91
N ILE A 28 4.50 10.82 -6.73
CA ILE A 28 5.86 10.44 -6.39
C ILE A 28 5.92 8.91 -6.39
N LEU A 29 6.85 8.35 -7.16
CA LEU A 29 7.17 6.93 -7.17
C LEU A 29 8.50 6.75 -6.43
N THR A 30 8.47 5.96 -5.36
CA THR A 30 9.66 5.60 -4.60
C THR A 30 9.87 4.09 -4.62
N ILE A 31 11.10 3.66 -4.82
CA ILE A 31 11.53 2.26 -4.77
C ILE A 31 12.70 2.17 -3.80
N SER A 32 12.59 1.33 -2.78
CA SER A 32 13.65 1.08 -1.82
C SER A 32 13.86 -0.41 -1.57
N VAL A 33 15.09 -0.77 -1.29
CA VAL A 33 15.45 -2.13 -0.83
C VAL A 33 15.40 -2.17 0.69
N GLU A 34 14.64 -3.09 1.25
CA GLU A 34 14.56 -3.35 2.69
C GLU A 34 15.66 -4.30 3.14
N GLY A 35 16.06 -4.18 4.41
CA GLY A 35 17.27 -4.83 4.92
C GLY A 35 18.52 -4.00 4.60
N GLY A 36 19.59 -4.16 5.36
CA GLY A 36 20.77 -3.29 5.29
C GLY A 36 20.67 -2.09 6.25
N GLY A 37 21.79 -1.70 6.84
CA GLY A 37 21.89 -0.54 7.74
C GLY A 37 21.72 0.79 6.99
N ALA A 38 22.51 1.80 7.35
CA ALA A 38 22.39 3.18 6.85
C ALA A 38 22.50 3.38 5.30
N SER A 39 22.68 2.33 4.51
CA SER A 39 22.75 2.35 3.05
C SER A 39 21.62 1.55 2.39
N THR A 40 20.37 1.89 2.72
CA THR A 40 19.23 1.46 1.89
C THR A 40 19.29 2.24 0.58
N GLY A 41 19.48 1.51 -0.53
CA GLY A 41 19.38 2.13 -1.85
C GLY A 41 17.95 2.60 -2.08
N VAL A 42 17.76 3.89 -2.34
CA VAL A 42 16.45 4.48 -2.60
C VAL A 42 16.48 5.21 -3.95
N PHE A 43 15.48 4.94 -4.76
CA PHE A 43 15.13 5.72 -5.94
C PHE A 43 13.82 6.46 -5.66
N ASP A 44 13.79 7.75 -5.95
CA ASP A 44 12.58 8.56 -5.85
C ASP A 44 12.43 9.47 -7.07
N ILE A 45 11.22 9.53 -7.63
CA ILE A 45 10.92 10.40 -8.77
C ILE A 45 9.55 11.05 -8.65
N LYS A 46 9.53 12.37 -8.83
CA LYS A 46 8.31 13.16 -8.93
C LYS A 46 7.82 13.23 -10.37
N LEU A 47 6.70 12.58 -10.63
CA LEU A 47 6.06 12.44 -11.93
C LEU A 47 4.92 13.45 -12.07
N LYS A 48 5.09 14.40 -13.00
CA LYS A 48 4.08 15.41 -13.33
C LYS A 48 3.29 15.00 -14.59
N PRO A 49 1.97 15.22 -14.65
CA PRO A 49 1.21 15.02 -15.88
C PRO A 49 1.81 15.79 -17.07
N GLY A 50 1.89 15.14 -18.23
CA GLY A 50 2.49 15.71 -19.45
C GLY A 50 4.02 15.84 -19.43
N SER A 51 4.70 15.43 -18.35
CA SER A 51 6.16 15.47 -18.29
C SER A 51 6.79 14.35 -19.11
N PRO A 52 7.94 14.60 -19.78
CA PRO A 52 8.73 13.52 -20.40
C PRO A 52 9.23 12.50 -19.38
N LEU A 53 9.32 12.87 -18.09
CA LEU A 53 9.72 11.98 -16.99
C LEU A 53 8.73 10.84 -16.72
N LEU A 54 7.54 10.87 -17.34
CA LEU A 54 6.59 9.76 -17.28
C LEU A 54 7.12 8.49 -17.96
N LYS A 55 8.18 8.58 -18.76
CA LYS A 55 8.92 7.45 -19.30
C LYS A 55 10.39 7.59 -18.94
N GLY A 56 11.03 6.49 -18.58
CA GLY A 56 12.45 6.53 -18.32
C GLY A 56 13.01 5.24 -17.76
N ASP A 57 14.30 5.26 -17.55
CA ASP A 57 15.05 4.24 -16.87
C ASP A 57 16.15 4.87 -16.02
N THR A 58 16.53 4.18 -14.95
CA THR A 58 17.64 4.56 -14.08
C THR A 58 18.24 3.31 -13.45
N SER A 59 19.34 3.50 -12.73
CA SER A 59 19.85 2.48 -11.82
C SER A 59 20.48 3.10 -10.58
N PHE A 60 20.43 2.38 -9.48
CA PHE A 60 21.11 2.75 -8.24
C PHE A 60 21.73 1.51 -7.59
N THR A 61 22.74 1.73 -6.75
CA THR A 61 23.41 0.66 -6.01
C THR A 61 22.80 0.54 -4.62
N SER A 62 22.65 -0.70 -4.16
CA SER A 62 22.21 -1.04 -2.82
C SER A 62 23.12 -2.12 -2.22
N HIS A 63 22.87 -2.51 -0.98
CA HIS A 63 23.60 -3.62 -0.34
C HIS A 63 23.37 -4.99 -1.02
N VAL A 64 22.33 -5.15 -1.85
CA VAL A 64 22.08 -6.37 -2.66
C VAL A 64 22.64 -6.28 -4.08
N GLY A 65 23.33 -5.19 -4.42
CA GLY A 65 23.91 -4.96 -5.74
C GLY A 65 23.20 -3.85 -6.55
N LYS A 66 23.38 -3.88 -7.87
CA LYS A 66 22.84 -2.87 -8.79
C LYS A 66 21.37 -3.17 -9.08
N ILE A 67 20.53 -2.19 -8.78
CA ILE A 67 19.09 -2.19 -9.10
C ILE A 67 18.87 -1.31 -10.32
N SER A 68 18.25 -1.86 -11.36
CA SER A 68 17.74 -1.08 -12.49
C SER A 68 16.24 -0.87 -12.35
N VAL A 69 15.77 0.30 -12.74
CA VAL A 69 14.35 0.65 -12.75
C VAL A 69 14.01 1.20 -14.12
N SER A 70 12.97 0.71 -14.77
CA SER A 70 12.39 1.30 -15.98
C SER A 70 10.89 1.46 -15.79
N TRP A 71 10.33 2.56 -16.30
CA TRP A 71 8.92 2.86 -16.13
C TRP A 71 8.33 3.52 -17.37
N ASN A 72 7.03 3.32 -17.55
CA ASN A 72 6.18 4.08 -18.44
C ASN A 72 4.83 4.31 -17.77
N LEU A 73 4.52 5.57 -17.49
CA LEU A 73 3.28 6.06 -16.91
C LEU A 73 2.58 7.09 -17.82
N ALA A 74 2.98 7.18 -19.10
CA ALA A 74 2.44 8.20 -20.00
C ALA A 74 0.95 8.01 -20.29
N GLU A 75 0.47 6.77 -20.24
CA GLU A 75 -0.95 6.39 -20.46
C GLU A 75 -1.62 5.91 -19.17
N ALA A 76 -0.98 6.19 -18.02
CA ALA A 76 -1.43 5.71 -16.72
C ALA A 76 -2.81 6.28 -16.39
N ARG A 77 -3.75 5.38 -16.13
CA ARG A 77 -5.06 5.70 -15.57
C ARG A 77 -5.00 5.55 -14.06
N TYR A 78 -5.57 6.51 -13.35
CA TYR A 78 -5.58 6.54 -11.89
C TYR A 78 -7.02 6.41 -11.38
N GLY A 79 -7.17 5.69 -10.27
CA GLY A 79 -8.38 5.73 -9.46
C GLY A 79 -8.34 6.88 -8.43
N PRO A 80 -9.00 6.74 -7.27
CA PRO A 80 -8.95 7.75 -6.22
C PRO A 80 -7.56 7.92 -5.58
N GLY A 81 -6.69 6.90 -5.70
CA GLY A 81 -5.35 6.87 -5.11
C GLY A 81 -4.21 7.41 -6.00
N PRO A 82 -2.99 7.47 -5.44
CA PRO A 82 -1.78 7.83 -6.18
C PRO A 82 -1.24 6.70 -7.06
N GLU A 83 -1.57 5.44 -6.76
CA GLU A 83 -1.17 4.27 -7.53
C GLU A 83 -1.98 4.18 -8.84
N PRO A 84 -1.34 4.00 -10.00
CA PRO A 84 -2.06 3.75 -11.25
C PRO A 84 -2.83 2.42 -11.23
N VAL A 85 -3.99 2.38 -11.89
CA VAL A 85 -4.83 1.17 -12.00
C VAL A 85 -4.68 0.44 -13.33
N ALA A 86 -4.20 1.12 -14.38
CA ALA A 86 -4.00 0.56 -15.72
C ALA A 86 -3.17 1.51 -16.62
N GLY A 87 -2.74 1.05 -17.79
CA GLY A 87 -2.00 1.83 -18.78
C GLY A 87 -0.59 2.21 -18.32
N PHE A 88 0.07 1.37 -17.53
CA PHE A 88 1.41 1.64 -17.05
C PHE A 88 2.29 0.38 -16.95
N TYR A 89 3.59 0.58 -16.81
CA TYR A 89 4.47 -0.42 -16.21
C TYR A 89 5.55 0.22 -15.32
N VAL A 90 5.99 -0.54 -14.32
CA VAL A 90 7.26 -0.33 -13.59
C VAL A 90 7.98 -1.66 -13.56
N MET A 91 9.17 -1.72 -14.13
CA MET A 91 10.04 -2.89 -14.18
C MET A 91 11.27 -2.63 -13.30
N ILE A 92 11.55 -3.57 -12.40
CA ILE A 92 12.71 -3.52 -11.51
C ILE A 92 13.59 -4.73 -11.79
N GLY A 93 14.84 -4.49 -12.17
CA GLY A 93 15.84 -5.50 -12.41
C GLY A 93 16.93 -5.53 -11.33
N MET A 94 17.53 -6.70 -11.12
CA MET A 94 18.64 -6.94 -10.20
C MET A 94 19.69 -7.77 -10.94
N ASN A 95 20.92 -7.26 -11.05
CA ASN A 95 22.04 -8.00 -11.68
C ASN A 95 21.69 -8.61 -13.07
N SER A 96 20.95 -7.86 -13.90
CA SER A 96 20.48 -8.28 -15.25
C SER A 96 19.33 -9.30 -15.28
N GLU A 97 18.75 -9.65 -14.14
CA GLU A 97 17.51 -10.41 -14.04
C GLU A 97 16.33 -9.47 -13.72
N VAL A 98 15.16 -9.69 -14.33
CA VAL A 98 13.94 -8.94 -13.99
C VAL A 98 13.38 -9.48 -12.67
N GLY A 99 13.36 -8.68 -11.62
CA GLY A 99 12.90 -9.09 -10.29
C GLY A 99 11.40 -8.83 -10.05
N LEU A 100 10.87 -7.71 -10.54
CA LEU A 100 9.48 -7.33 -10.36
C LEU A 100 8.97 -6.54 -11.56
N VAL A 101 7.74 -6.83 -11.98
CA VAL A 101 7.01 -6.03 -12.97
C VAL A 101 5.66 -5.68 -12.40
N LEU A 102 5.34 -4.39 -12.37
CA LEU A 102 4.05 -3.85 -12.00
C LEU A 102 3.38 -3.23 -13.22
N GLY A 103 2.05 -3.25 -13.26
CA GLY A 103 1.25 -2.71 -14.36
C GLY A 103 0.88 -3.73 -15.42
N ASP A 104 0.24 -3.25 -16.48
CA ASP A 104 -0.44 -4.04 -17.51
C ASP A 104 0.18 -3.90 -18.91
N MET A 105 1.02 -2.89 -19.12
CA MET A 105 1.64 -2.61 -20.44
C MET A 105 2.79 -3.56 -20.80
N LEU A 106 3.38 -4.25 -19.83
CA LEU A 106 4.55 -5.09 -20.04
C LEU A 106 4.33 -6.49 -19.49
N ARG A 107 4.54 -7.52 -20.32
CA ARG A 107 4.54 -8.92 -19.93
C ARG A 107 5.90 -9.53 -20.28
N VAL A 108 6.76 -9.66 -19.29
CA VAL A 108 8.08 -10.27 -19.41
C VAL A 108 8.26 -11.35 -18.34
N SER A 109 9.15 -12.30 -18.59
CA SER A 109 9.55 -13.27 -17.56
C SER A 109 10.26 -12.53 -16.44
N ALA A 110 9.81 -12.76 -15.21
CA ALA A 110 10.40 -12.19 -13.99
C ALA A 110 10.73 -13.30 -13.01
N ALA A 111 11.62 -12.99 -12.06
CA ALA A 111 11.89 -13.82 -10.90
C ALA A 111 10.60 -14.12 -10.13
N ARG A 112 10.64 -15.14 -9.27
CA ARG A 112 9.50 -15.46 -8.41
C ARG A 112 9.30 -14.31 -7.42
N SER A 113 8.24 -13.54 -7.61
CA SER A 113 7.87 -12.42 -6.74
C SER A 113 6.50 -12.63 -6.10
N ALA A 114 6.32 -12.16 -4.87
CA ALA A 114 5.03 -12.13 -4.17
C ALA A 114 4.85 -10.81 -3.43
N LEU A 115 3.62 -10.28 -3.40
CA LEU A 115 3.26 -9.19 -2.49
C LEU A 115 3.23 -9.77 -1.07
N VAL A 116 3.95 -9.15 -0.14
CA VAL A 116 3.96 -9.56 1.28
C VAL A 116 3.04 -8.67 2.09
N ARG A 117 3.13 -7.35 1.83
CA ARG A 117 2.37 -6.36 2.57
C ARG A 117 2.02 -5.17 1.72
N ARG A 118 0.79 -4.69 1.82
CA ARG A 118 0.36 -3.39 1.30
C ARG A 118 0.02 -2.48 2.48
N SER A 119 0.51 -1.24 2.42
CA SER A 119 0.20 -0.21 3.40
C SER A 119 -0.34 1.01 2.67
N GLU A 120 -1.48 1.55 3.11
CA GLU A 120 -2.04 2.78 2.56
C GLU A 120 -2.17 3.83 3.65
N HIS A 121 -1.81 5.06 3.32
CA HIS A 121 -1.72 6.16 4.27
C HIS A 121 -2.68 7.26 3.82
N PHE A 122 -3.72 7.51 4.63
CA PHE A 122 -4.74 8.51 4.33
C PHE A 122 -4.63 9.68 5.30
N SER A 123 -4.78 10.90 4.81
CA SER A 123 -4.98 12.08 5.66
C SER A 123 -6.44 12.50 5.61
N GLY A 124 -7.13 12.54 6.75
CA GLY A 124 -8.54 12.96 6.80
C GLY A 124 -9.03 13.29 8.20
N LYS A 125 -10.32 13.58 8.30
CA LYS A 125 -11.03 13.88 9.56
C LYS A 125 -12.20 12.91 9.74
N GLY A 126 -12.83 12.91 10.92
CA GLY A 126 -14.04 12.13 11.16
C GLY A 126 -15.15 12.45 10.15
N GLY A 127 -16.07 11.49 9.93
CA GLY A 127 -17.15 11.61 8.95
C GLY A 127 -16.73 11.29 7.50
N VAL A 128 -15.53 10.75 7.30
CA VAL A 128 -15.01 10.34 5.99
C VAL A 128 -15.07 8.82 5.85
N VAL A 129 -15.35 8.37 4.62
CA VAL A 129 -15.21 6.97 4.22
C VAL A 129 -13.89 6.79 3.49
N TYR A 130 -13.09 5.84 3.94
CA TYR A 130 -11.81 5.48 3.34
C TYR A 130 -11.96 4.18 2.59
N GLU A 131 -11.70 4.19 1.29
CA GLU A 131 -11.92 3.03 0.43
C GLU A 131 -10.61 2.53 -0.17
N THR A 132 -10.51 1.22 -0.32
CA THR A 132 -9.42 0.54 -1.02
C THR A 132 -9.94 -0.68 -1.77
N LEU A 133 -9.10 -1.26 -2.64
CA LEU A 133 -9.37 -2.51 -3.32
C LEU A 133 -8.44 -3.61 -2.79
N PHE A 134 -9.02 -4.71 -2.33
CA PHE A 134 -8.27 -5.83 -1.79
C PHE A 134 -8.74 -7.18 -2.31
N ARG A 135 -7.80 -8.10 -2.54
CA ARG A 135 -8.07 -9.50 -2.88
C ARG A 135 -7.88 -10.35 -1.63
N PHE A 136 -8.97 -10.93 -1.14
CA PHE A 136 -8.96 -11.78 0.04
C PHE A 136 -8.58 -13.24 -0.25
N SER A 137 -8.55 -13.65 -1.52
CA SER A 137 -8.22 -15.03 -1.92
C SER A 137 -7.65 -15.07 -3.33
N ASP A 138 -6.67 -15.94 -3.56
CA ASP A 138 -6.03 -16.08 -4.87
C ASP A 138 -7.04 -16.47 -5.97
N GLY A 139 -6.87 -15.89 -7.15
CA GLY A 139 -7.77 -16.10 -8.29
C GLY A 139 -9.16 -15.46 -8.14
N LYS A 140 -9.47 -14.78 -7.03
CA LYS A 140 -10.71 -14.01 -6.87
C LYS A 140 -10.56 -12.55 -7.34
N PRO A 141 -11.66 -11.88 -7.72
CA PRO A 141 -11.63 -10.45 -8.04
C PRO A 141 -11.24 -9.61 -6.82
N LEU A 142 -10.79 -8.38 -7.07
CA LEU A 142 -10.65 -7.38 -6.02
C LEU A 142 -12.04 -7.02 -5.45
N ARG A 143 -12.11 -6.87 -4.13
CA ARG A 143 -13.28 -6.41 -3.38
C ARG A 143 -13.06 -4.97 -2.94
N ASN A 144 -14.12 -4.17 -2.92
CA ASN A 144 -14.07 -2.87 -2.26
C ASN A 144 -14.03 -3.10 -0.75
N VAL A 145 -13.12 -2.42 -0.06
CA VAL A 145 -13.06 -2.39 1.39
C VAL A 145 -13.19 -0.94 1.81
N ALA A 146 -14.21 -0.64 2.61
CA ALA A 146 -14.49 0.70 3.07
C ALA A 146 -14.49 0.78 4.59
N ILE A 147 -13.82 1.79 5.14
CA ILE A 147 -13.85 2.15 6.56
C ILE A 147 -14.57 3.48 6.69
N ALA A 148 -15.79 3.45 7.22
CA ALA A 148 -16.55 4.64 7.53
C ALA A 148 -16.25 5.05 8.98
N VAL A 149 -15.56 6.17 9.17
CA VAL A 149 -15.26 6.70 10.50
C VAL A 149 -16.35 7.70 10.88
N GLY A 150 -16.94 7.55 12.08
CA GLY A 150 -17.97 8.45 12.57
C GLY A 150 -17.47 9.90 12.68
N GLU A 151 -18.38 10.88 12.66
CA GLU A 151 -18.06 12.32 12.66
C GLU A 151 -17.13 12.73 13.82
N ASN A 152 -17.38 12.21 15.03
CA ASN A 152 -16.55 12.49 16.20
C ASN A 152 -15.32 11.57 16.33
N GLY A 153 -15.09 10.70 15.33
CA GLY A 153 -14.08 9.64 15.37
C GLY A 153 -14.36 8.55 16.41
N THR A 154 -15.47 8.62 17.16
CA THR A 154 -15.75 7.74 18.32
C THR A 154 -16.18 6.33 17.94
N GLY A 155 -16.29 6.02 16.66
CA GLY A 155 -16.66 4.71 16.15
C GLY A 155 -16.31 4.57 14.67
N PHE A 156 -16.28 3.34 14.19
CA PHE A 156 -16.09 3.05 12.77
C PHE A 156 -16.95 1.85 12.35
N ARG A 157 -17.21 1.77 11.05
CA ARG A 157 -17.78 0.60 10.39
C ARG A 157 -16.87 0.15 9.26
N VAL A 158 -16.72 -1.16 9.12
CA VAL A 158 -16.00 -1.78 8.01
C VAL A 158 -17.01 -2.45 7.10
N TYR A 159 -16.91 -2.15 5.82
CA TYR A 159 -17.68 -2.77 4.75
C TYR A 159 -16.73 -3.51 3.81
N VAL A 160 -17.19 -4.66 3.34
CA VAL A 160 -16.61 -5.32 2.18
C VAL A 160 -17.70 -5.39 1.12
N ASP A 161 -17.44 -4.75 -0.02
CA ASP A 161 -18.45 -4.35 -0.99
C ASP A 161 -19.61 -3.63 -0.28
N SER A 162 -20.85 -4.10 -0.43
CA SER A 162 -22.02 -3.54 0.26
C SER A 162 -22.31 -4.19 1.63
N GLY A 163 -21.51 -5.16 2.07
CA GLY A 163 -21.77 -5.93 3.29
C GLY A 163 -20.97 -5.41 4.49
N MET A 164 -21.65 -4.91 5.52
CA MET A 164 -21.01 -4.55 6.79
C MET A 164 -20.43 -5.79 7.47
N LYS A 165 -19.17 -5.71 7.92
CA LYS A 165 -18.45 -6.80 8.58
C LYS A 165 -18.12 -6.53 10.04
N VAL A 166 -17.75 -5.28 10.34
CA VAL A 166 -17.34 -4.86 11.68
C VAL A 166 -17.99 -3.52 11.99
N GLU A 167 -18.45 -3.36 13.23
CA GLU A 167 -18.88 -2.08 13.78
C GLU A 167 -18.29 -1.96 15.18
N ALA A 168 -17.61 -0.85 15.44
CA ALA A 168 -17.06 -0.55 16.74
C ALA A 168 -17.54 0.83 17.19
N HIS A 169 -18.02 0.90 18.42
CA HIS A 169 -18.44 2.13 19.09
C HIS A 169 -17.53 2.44 20.26
N ASN A 170 -17.58 3.71 20.70
CA ASN A 170 -16.87 4.22 21.86
C ASN A 170 -15.39 3.86 21.85
N LEU A 171 -14.69 4.24 20.76
CA LEU A 171 -13.26 3.98 20.61
C LEU A 171 -12.40 4.65 21.69
N THR A 172 -12.94 5.55 22.51
CA THR A 172 -12.26 6.03 23.73
C THR A 172 -12.02 4.92 24.76
N TRP A 173 -12.84 3.87 24.75
CA TRP A 173 -12.70 2.67 25.57
C TRP A 173 -12.27 1.46 24.74
N ASN A 174 -12.75 1.37 23.49
CA ASN A 174 -12.48 0.27 22.56
C ASN A 174 -11.43 0.63 21.51
N PHE A 175 -10.40 1.42 21.86
CA PHE A 175 -9.41 1.92 20.89
C PHE A 175 -8.55 0.80 20.29
N ARG A 176 -8.48 -0.39 20.90
CA ARG A 176 -7.78 -1.55 20.36
C ARG A 176 -8.70 -2.76 20.39
N GLY A 177 -8.67 -3.55 19.33
CA GLY A 177 -9.43 -4.79 19.27
C GLY A 177 -9.20 -5.54 17.98
N ASN A 178 -9.86 -6.69 17.88
CA ASN A 178 -9.86 -7.53 16.70
C ASN A 178 -11.22 -8.18 16.50
N GLN A 179 -11.49 -8.59 15.27
CA GLN A 179 -12.65 -9.39 14.89
C GLN A 179 -12.31 -10.21 13.65
N THR A 180 -12.82 -11.43 13.59
CA THR A 180 -12.64 -12.32 12.44
C THR A 180 -13.93 -12.43 11.64
N PHE A 181 -13.81 -12.44 10.31
CA PHE A 181 -14.94 -12.68 9.40
C PHE A 181 -14.49 -13.40 8.13
N THR A 182 -15.43 -13.91 7.33
CA THR A 182 -15.13 -14.63 6.08
C THR A 182 -15.48 -13.79 4.85
N VAL A 183 -14.57 -13.78 3.86
CA VAL A 183 -14.78 -13.21 2.52
C VAL A 183 -14.24 -14.20 1.49
N ASP A 184 -15.05 -14.53 0.48
CA ASP A 184 -14.67 -15.45 -0.60
C ASP A 184 -14.14 -16.82 -0.14
N GLY A 185 -14.61 -17.29 1.03
CA GLY A 185 -14.17 -18.55 1.64
C GLY A 185 -12.84 -18.46 2.40
N SER A 186 -12.18 -17.30 2.38
CA SER A 186 -11.02 -16.99 3.21
C SER A 186 -11.45 -16.37 4.53
N GLU A 187 -10.81 -16.79 5.61
CA GLU A 187 -10.94 -16.14 6.91
C GLU A 187 -10.01 -14.92 6.98
N VAL A 188 -10.55 -13.84 7.52
CA VAL A 188 -9.92 -12.52 7.59
C VAL A 188 -9.91 -12.08 9.05
N GLU A 189 -8.72 -11.94 9.60
CA GLU A 189 -8.51 -11.29 10.88
C GLU A 189 -8.42 -9.78 10.65
N PHE A 190 -9.38 -9.04 11.22
CA PHE A 190 -9.37 -7.58 11.23
C PHE A 190 -8.94 -7.08 12.60
N MET A 191 -7.96 -6.18 12.64
CA MET A 191 -7.45 -5.57 13.86
C MET A 191 -7.48 -4.05 13.75
N TRP A 192 -7.75 -3.38 14.87
CA TRP A 192 -7.64 -1.92 14.93
C TRP A 192 -6.83 -1.46 16.14
N ASN A 193 -6.14 -0.34 15.95
CA ASN A 193 -5.45 0.41 16.99
C ASN A 193 -5.61 1.90 16.72
N ALA A 194 -6.48 2.54 17.50
CA ALA A 194 -6.79 3.97 17.47
C ALA A 194 -6.27 4.70 18.71
N HIS A 195 -5.37 4.08 19.50
CA HIS A 195 -4.88 4.69 20.73
C HIS A 195 -4.21 6.04 20.46
N ASP A 196 -3.29 6.09 19.50
CA ASP A 196 -2.51 7.30 19.22
C ASP A 196 -3.36 8.39 18.56
N TRP A 197 -4.51 8.02 17.98
CA TRP A 197 -5.52 8.97 17.53
C TRP A 197 -6.10 9.77 18.71
N PHE A 198 -6.52 9.10 19.79
CA PHE A 198 -7.19 9.74 20.93
C PHE A 198 -6.20 10.33 21.94
N PHE A 199 -5.15 9.58 22.24
CA PHE A 199 -4.24 9.84 23.36
C PHE A 199 -2.86 10.32 22.92
N GLY A 200 -2.61 10.42 21.60
CA GLY A 200 -1.38 10.99 21.06
C GLY A 200 -1.19 12.42 21.56
N SER A 201 -0.01 12.69 22.10
CA SER A 201 0.44 14.00 22.56
C SER A 201 1.72 14.40 21.82
N GLY A 202 1.96 15.71 21.67
CA GLY A 202 3.16 16.25 21.01
C GLY A 202 2.99 16.62 19.54
N GLN A 203 4.12 16.66 18.80
CA GLN A 203 4.19 17.04 17.38
C GLN A 203 3.97 15.86 16.42
N GLU A 204 3.87 14.63 16.92
CA GLU A 204 3.68 13.45 16.08
C GLU A 204 2.27 13.41 15.47
N PRO A 205 2.11 12.90 14.24
CA PRO A 205 0.81 12.70 13.63
C PRO A 205 -0.04 11.76 14.49
N ARG A 206 -1.30 12.14 14.73
CA ARG A 206 -2.31 11.26 15.33
C ARG A 206 -2.75 10.22 14.32
N ILE A 207 -2.64 8.94 14.68
CA ILE A 207 -2.81 7.80 13.76
C ILE A 207 -3.78 6.78 14.36
N ALA A 208 -4.69 6.25 13.53
CA ALA A 208 -5.27 4.93 13.73
C ALA A 208 -4.80 3.97 12.64
N THR A 209 -4.61 2.73 13.03
CA THR A 209 -4.28 1.63 12.13
C THR A 209 -5.43 0.64 12.10
N PHE A 210 -5.78 0.21 10.90
CA PHE A 210 -6.77 -0.81 10.59
C PHE A 210 -6.11 -1.87 9.72
N SER A 211 -5.96 -3.08 10.21
CA SER A 211 -5.24 -4.15 9.51
C SER A 211 -6.18 -5.29 9.15
N PHE A 212 -6.04 -5.78 7.92
CA PHE A 212 -6.71 -6.96 7.39
C PHE A 212 -5.63 -8.01 7.08
N ARG A 213 -5.73 -9.17 7.73
CA ARG A 213 -4.83 -10.30 7.51
C ARG A 213 -5.63 -11.53 7.09
N VAL A 214 -5.26 -12.12 5.96
CA VAL A 214 -5.89 -13.35 5.47
C VAL A 214 -5.15 -14.55 6.06
N THR A 215 -5.81 -15.41 6.85
CA THR A 215 -5.13 -16.47 7.62
C THR A 215 -4.50 -17.58 6.77
N LYS A 216 -4.89 -17.73 5.50
CA LYS A 216 -4.31 -18.72 4.56
C LYS A 216 -3.56 -18.08 3.39
N GLY A 217 -3.35 -16.77 3.41
CA GLY A 217 -2.60 -16.03 2.39
C GLY A 217 -1.33 -15.42 2.97
N SER A 218 -0.33 -15.15 2.14
CA SER A 218 0.85 -14.35 2.52
C SER A 218 0.57 -12.86 2.59
N ASP A 219 -0.64 -12.44 2.23
CA ASP A 219 -0.97 -11.06 1.92
C ASP A 219 -1.59 -10.39 3.15
N GLU A 220 -0.88 -9.40 3.69
CA GLU A 220 -1.40 -8.49 4.72
C GLU A 220 -1.65 -7.10 4.12
N ILE A 221 -2.82 -6.52 4.44
CA ILE A 221 -3.07 -5.10 4.19
C ILE A 221 -3.20 -4.36 5.51
N SER A 222 -2.47 -3.26 5.62
CA SER A 222 -2.64 -2.30 6.71
C SER A 222 -3.09 -0.96 6.12
N LEU A 223 -4.21 -0.44 6.59
CA LEU A 223 -4.67 0.91 6.32
C LEU A 223 -4.30 1.79 7.52
N PHE A 224 -3.50 2.82 7.27
CA PHE A 224 -3.10 3.83 8.22
C PHE A 224 -3.88 5.11 7.94
N ILE A 225 -4.66 5.55 8.91
CA ILE A 225 -5.46 6.76 8.82
C ILE A 225 -4.83 7.79 9.76
N TYR A 226 -4.33 8.86 9.17
CA TYR A 226 -3.76 10.03 9.81
C TYR A 226 -4.85 11.10 9.92
N GLY A 227 -5.09 11.64 11.11
CA GLY A 227 -6.19 12.59 11.29
C GLY A 227 -6.20 13.33 12.62
N CYS A 228 -6.56 14.61 12.53
CA CYS A 228 -6.64 15.58 13.62
C CYS A 228 -7.97 15.45 14.36
N LYS A 229 -7.95 15.53 15.69
CA LYS A 229 -9.10 16.07 16.43
C LYS A 229 -9.12 17.56 16.09
N ASP A 230 -10.26 18.09 15.63
CA ASP A 230 -10.42 19.49 15.22
C ASP A 230 -9.65 20.49 16.10
#